data_AF-A0A0C9WC62-F1
#
_entry.id   AF-A0A0C9WC62-F1
#
_cell.length_a   1.000
_cell.length_b   1.000
_cell.length_c   1.000
_cell.angle_alpha   90.00
_cell.angle_beta   90.00
_cell.angle_gamma   90.00
#
_symmetry.space_group_name_H-M   'P 1'
#
loop_
_entity.id
_entity.type
_entity.pdbx_description
1 polymer ?
#
loop_
_entity_poly.entity_id
_entity_poly.type
_entity_poly.pdbx_seq_one_letter_code
_entity_poly.pdbx_strand_id
1 'polypeptide(L)'
;MNTLSLEPYGVLKWVVVDREEELFELDDVLDEDKVIQALWYRWIFLNRNKFVANYFNGTKSFITENWQMIQKGAGLLALRTWLLVLCVNNFLTALEVVTLMRYYQELAGIQLR
;
A
#
# COMPACT_ATOMS: atom_id res chain seq x y z
N MET A 1 -1.07 -4.68 12.79
CA MET A 1 -1.44 -3.27 12.52
C MET A 1 -1.21 -2.35 13.71
N ASN A 2 -1.50 -2.78 14.94
CA ASN A 2 -1.52 -1.96 16.17
C ASN A 2 -0.22 -1.23 16.58
N THR A 3 0.86 -1.39 15.81
CA THR A 3 2.15 -0.72 16.04
C THR A 3 2.33 0.54 15.19
N LEU A 4 1.47 0.79 14.19
CA LEU A 4 1.54 1.99 13.35
C LEU A 4 0.89 3.19 14.05
N SER A 5 1.63 4.28 14.16
CA SER A 5 1.16 5.50 14.82
C SER A 5 -0.08 6.08 14.14
N LEU A 6 -1.05 6.48 14.96
CA LEU A 6 -2.26 7.21 14.57
C LEU A 6 -2.15 8.72 14.82
N GLU A 7 -1.03 9.20 15.35
CA GLU A 7 -0.79 10.63 15.62
C GLU A 7 -1.06 11.53 14.39
N PRO A 8 -0.64 11.17 13.16
CA PRO A 8 -0.86 12.04 11.98
C PRO A 8 -2.32 12.30 11.63
N TYR A 9 -3.26 11.49 12.13
CA TYR A 9 -4.69 11.60 11.83
C TYR A 9 -5.44 12.46 12.85
N GLY A 10 -4.82 12.79 13.99
CA GLY A 10 -5.40 13.63 15.03
C GLY A 10 -6.80 13.18 15.45
N VAL A 11 -7.77 14.09 15.37
CA VAL A 11 -9.18 13.81 15.71
C VAL A 11 -9.85 12.80 14.78
N LEU A 12 -9.27 12.51 13.62
CA LEU A 12 -9.79 11.55 12.62
C LEU A 12 -9.19 10.15 12.77
N LYS A 13 -8.44 9.87 13.84
CA LYS A 13 -7.89 8.53 14.11
C LYS A 13 -8.93 7.41 14.11
N TRP A 14 -10.16 7.71 14.55
CA TRP A 14 -11.26 6.75 14.59
C TRP A 14 -11.62 6.24 13.19
N VAL A 15 -11.56 7.11 12.18
CA VAL A 15 -11.84 6.75 10.78
C VAL A 15 -10.87 5.67 10.28
N VAL A 16 -9.61 5.74 10.71
CA VAL A 16 -8.60 4.73 10.37
C VAL A 16 -8.89 3.41 11.06
N VAL A 17 -9.28 3.44 12.34
CA VAL A 17 -9.60 2.24 13.12
C VAL A 17 -10.84 1.55 12.55
N ASP A 18 -11.95 2.27 12.38
CA ASP A 18 -13.20 1.73 11.84
C ASP A 18 -12.96 1.08 10.46
N ARG A 19 -12.17 1.73 9.60
CA ARG A 19 -11.86 1.19 8.28
C ARG A 19 -10.99 -0.06 8.32
N GLU A 20 -10.01 -0.11 9.23
CA GLU A 20 -9.20 -1.30 9.42
C GLU A 20 -10.06 -2.45 9.96
N GLU A 21 -10.93 -2.20 10.92
CA GLU A 21 -11.87 -3.20 11.45
C GLU A 21 -12.78 -3.76 10.35
N GLU A 22 -13.46 -2.90 9.59
CA GLU A 22 -14.28 -3.28 8.42
C GLU A 22 -13.51 -4.17 7.43
N LEU A 23 -12.24 -3.84 7.16
CA LEU A 23 -11.42 -4.56 6.21
C LEU A 23 -11.00 -5.94 6.73
N PHE A 24 -10.71 -6.06 8.03
CA PHE A 24 -10.29 -7.32 8.62
C PHE A 24 -11.45 -8.30 8.84
N GLU A 25 -12.68 -7.81 8.89
CA GLU A 25 -13.92 -8.61 8.93
C GLU A 25 -14.27 -9.30 7.58
N LEU A 26 -13.58 -8.97 6.47
CA LEU A 26 -13.84 -9.61 5.17
C LEU A 26 -13.27 -11.03 5.10
N ASP A 27 -14.10 -12.06 5.24
CA ASP A 27 -13.67 -13.46 5.24
C ASP A 27 -13.16 -13.97 3.87
N ASP A 28 -13.49 -13.28 2.78
CA ASP A 28 -13.18 -13.67 1.40
C ASP A 28 -11.89 -13.03 0.85
N VAL A 29 -11.19 -12.23 1.66
CA VAL A 29 -9.93 -11.56 1.28
C VAL A 29 -8.78 -12.12 2.10
N LEU A 30 -7.65 -12.41 1.42
CA LEU A 30 -6.42 -12.85 2.07
C LEU A 30 -5.88 -11.78 3.04
N ASP A 31 -5.32 -12.22 4.17
CA ASP A 31 -4.78 -11.32 5.18
C ASP A 31 -3.68 -10.42 4.64
N GLU A 32 -2.84 -10.92 3.74
CA GLU A 32 -1.79 -10.13 3.09
C GLU A 32 -2.36 -9.00 2.21
N ASP A 33 -3.44 -9.27 1.49
CA ASP A 33 -4.13 -8.28 0.65
C ASP A 33 -4.84 -7.24 1.53
N LYS A 34 -5.44 -7.64 2.65
CA LYS A 34 -5.97 -6.72 3.67
C LYS A 34 -4.86 -5.83 4.22
N VAL A 35 -3.66 -6.38 4.47
CA VAL A 35 -2.54 -5.59 4.98
C VAL A 35 -2.14 -4.48 4.00
N ILE A 36 -2.01 -4.77 2.71
CA ILE A 36 -1.72 -3.73 1.71
C ILE A 36 -2.84 -2.70 1.64
N GLN A 37 -4.10 -3.13 1.66
CA GLN A 37 -5.25 -2.23 1.58
C GLN A 37 -5.33 -1.28 2.78
N ALA A 38 -5.07 -1.76 4.00
CA ALA A 38 -4.99 -0.91 5.20
C ALA A 38 -3.81 0.07 5.14
N LEU A 39 -2.61 -0.40 4.73
CA LEU A 39 -1.45 0.48 4.53
C LEU A 39 -1.76 1.57 3.49
N TRP A 40 -2.41 1.20 2.39
CA TRP A 40 -2.82 2.13 1.36
C TRP A 40 -3.83 3.14 1.89
N TYR A 41 -4.86 2.69 2.59
CA TYR A 41 -5.91 3.54 3.15
C TYR A 41 -5.33 4.61 4.08
N ARG A 42 -4.48 4.19 5.02
CA ARG A 42 -3.71 5.08 5.89
C ARG A 42 -2.93 6.11 5.10
N TRP A 43 -2.12 5.65 4.14
CA TRP A 43 -1.23 6.52 3.39
C TRP A 43 -1.98 7.51 2.50
N ILE A 44 -2.97 7.05 1.74
CA ILE A 44 -3.71 7.88 0.78
C ILE A 44 -4.56 8.93 1.47
N PHE A 45 -5.05 8.66 2.68
CA PHE A 45 -5.80 9.61 3.50
C PHE A 45 -5.03 10.92 3.69
N LEU A 46 -3.72 10.83 3.95
CA LEU A 46 -2.84 11.99 4.15
C LEU A 46 -2.18 12.48 2.85
N ASN A 47 -1.99 11.58 1.87
CA ASN A 47 -1.16 11.84 0.69
C ASN A 47 -1.93 11.89 -0.63
N ARG A 48 -3.27 12.03 -0.61
CA ARG A 48 -4.09 12.04 -1.82
C ARG A 48 -3.61 13.03 -2.89
N ASN A 49 -3.26 14.25 -2.48
CA ASN A 49 -2.77 15.27 -3.41
C ASN A 49 -1.43 14.88 -4.04
N LYS A 50 -0.54 14.26 -3.27
CA LYS A 50 0.74 13.73 -3.75
C LYS A 50 0.52 12.61 -4.77
N PHE A 51 -0.45 11.74 -4.53
CA PHE A 51 -0.83 10.68 -5.46
C PHE A 51 -1.40 11.21 -6.77
N VAL A 52 -2.37 12.13 -6.71
CA VAL A 52 -3.06 12.66 -7.90
C VAL A 52 -2.14 13.57 -8.73
N ALA A 53 -1.19 14.26 -8.11
CA ALA A 53 -0.23 15.08 -8.84
C ALA A 53 0.63 14.26 -9.82
N ASN A 54 0.96 13.01 -9.46
CA ASN A 54 1.64 12.06 -10.32
C ASN A 54 1.48 10.64 -9.76
N TYR A 55 0.72 9.78 -10.43
CA TYR A 55 0.38 8.46 -9.90
C TYR A 55 1.61 7.56 -9.70
N PHE A 56 2.57 7.57 -10.63
CA PHE A 56 3.80 6.79 -10.48
C PHE A 56 4.62 7.22 -9.26
N ASN A 57 4.91 8.51 -9.13
CA ASN A 57 5.68 9.04 -8.01
C ASN A 57 4.93 8.93 -6.68
N GLY A 58 3.60 9.05 -6.71
CA GLY A 58 2.72 8.80 -5.58
C GLY A 58 2.81 7.37 -5.09
N THR A 59 2.59 6.39 -5.99
CA THR A 59 2.71 4.97 -5.66
C THR A 59 4.13 4.60 -5.23
N LYS A 60 5.15 5.16 -5.88
CA LYS A 60 6.54 4.97 -5.46
C LYS A 60 6.74 5.45 -4.02
N SER A 61 6.20 6.61 -3.66
CA SER A 61 6.28 7.16 -2.30
C SER A 61 5.54 6.28 -1.28
N PHE A 62 4.36 5.78 -1.62
CA PHE A 62 3.65 4.80 -0.80
C PHE A 62 4.53 3.58 -0.50
N ILE A 63 5.17 3.00 -1.53
CA ILE A 63 6.09 1.88 -1.36
C ILE A 63 7.28 2.27 -0.48
N THR A 64 7.93 3.40 -0.75
CA THR A 64 9.10 3.88 0.01
C THR A 64 8.80 4.09 1.48
N GLU A 65 7.61 4.58 1.82
CA GLU A 65 7.24 4.90 3.20
C GLU A 65 6.77 3.64 3.96
N ASN A 66 6.31 2.60 3.25
CA ASN A 66 5.70 1.40 3.86
C ASN A 66 6.45 0.08 3.60
N TRP A 67 7.58 0.09 2.89
CA TRP A 67 8.24 -1.14 2.41
C TRP A 67 8.53 -2.17 3.51
N GLN A 68 8.90 -1.74 4.72
CA GLN A 68 9.18 -2.65 5.82
C GLN A 68 7.91 -3.37 6.30
N MET A 69 6.78 -2.68 6.31
CA MET A 69 5.49 -3.26 6.67
C MET A 69 4.96 -4.15 5.56
N ILE A 70 5.16 -3.74 4.30
CA ILE A 70 4.87 -4.58 3.14
C ILE A 70 5.67 -5.88 3.25
N GLN A 71 6.98 -5.82 3.50
CA GLN A 71 7.84 -7.00 3.62
C GLN A 71 7.43 -7.93 4.77
N LYS A 72 7.06 -7.37 5.92
CA LYS A 72 6.73 -8.15 7.13
C LYS A 72 5.30 -8.70 7.13
N GLY A 73 4.36 -7.98 6.52
CA GLY A 73 2.92 -8.24 6.73
C GLY A 73 2.13 -8.59 5.47
N ALA A 74 2.64 -8.32 4.26
CA ALA A 74 1.91 -8.59 3.02
C ALA A 74 2.70 -9.40 1.99
N GLY A 75 3.99 -9.14 1.89
CA GLY A 75 4.86 -9.76 0.91
C GLY A 75 4.69 -9.23 -0.51
N LEU A 76 5.48 -9.83 -1.41
CA LEU A 76 5.62 -9.39 -2.79
C LEU A 76 4.35 -9.62 -3.63
N LEU A 77 3.61 -10.71 -3.37
CA LEU A 77 2.44 -11.09 -4.14
C LEU A 77 1.30 -10.09 -3.93
N ALA A 78 0.98 -9.75 -2.68
CA ALA A 78 -0.04 -8.77 -2.34
C ALA A 78 0.28 -7.37 -2.89
N LEU A 79 1.56 -6.95 -2.82
CA LEU A 79 1.99 -5.71 -3.47
C LEU A 79 1.75 -5.76 -4.99
N ARG A 80 2.08 -6.88 -5.65
CA ARG A 80 1.84 -7.05 -7.09
C ARG A 80 0.35 -6.94 -7.42
N THR A 81 -0.49 -7.64 -6.67
CA THR A 81 -1.96 -7.60 -6.84
C THR A 81 -2.46 -6.16 -6.72
N TRP A 82 -2.01 -5.43 -5.69
CA TRP A 82 -2.38 -4.03 -5.49
C TRP A 82 -1.95 -3.10 -6.64
N LEU A 83 -0.72 -3.25 -7.14
CA LEU A 83 -0.25 -2.48 -8.29
C LEU A 83 -1.05 -2.79 -9.57
N LEU A 84 -1.50 -4.04 -9.75
CA LEU A 84 -2.39 -4.41 -10.84
C LEU A 84 -3.77 -3.77 -10.69
N VAL A 85 -4.31 -3.64 -9.47
CA VAL A 85 -5.55 -2.89 -9.23
C VAL A 85 -5.39 -1.44 -9.68
N LEU A 86 -4.28 -0.77 -9.34
CA LEU A 86 -4.01 0.58 -9.82
C LEU A 86 -3.89 0.65 -11.35
N CYS A 87 -3.30 -0.37 -11.97
CA CYS A 87 -3.18 -0.47 -13.42
C CYS A 87 -4.53 -0.62 -14.14
N VAL A 88 -5.38 -1.53 -13.67
CA VAL A 88 -6.72 -1.77 -14.23
C VAL A 88 -7.61 -0.52 -14.11
N ASN A 89 -7.38 0.28 -13.06
CA ASN A 89 -8.08 1.55 -12.86
C ASN A 89 -7.42 2.76 -13.57
N ASN A 90 -6.48 2.53 -14.50
CA ASN A 90 -5.78 3.56 -15.28
C ASN A 90 -4.96 4.57 -14.46
N PHE A 91 -4.58 4.22 -13.22
CA PHE A 91 -3.62 5.01 -12.44
C PHE A 91 -2.18 4.68 -12.80
N LEU A 92 -1.91 3.47 -13.27
CA LEU A 92 -0.59 3.03 -13.72
C LEU A 92 -0.67 2.33 -15.06
N THR A 93 0.42 2.39 -15.81
CA THR A 93 0.69 1.53 -16.97
C THR A 93 1.33 0.22 -16.53
N ALA A 94 1.27 -0.80 -17.39
CA ALA A 94 1.94 -2.09 -17.13
C ALA A 94 3.47 -1.92 -16.93
N LEU A 95 4.10 -1.00 -17.67
CA LEU A 95 5.53 -0.71 -17.52
C LEU A 95 5.85 -0.10 -16.15
N GLU A 96 4.99 0.81 -15.68
CA GLU A 96 5.13 1.41 -14.35
C GLU A 96 4.94 0.37 -13.23
N VAL A 97 4.02 -0.58 -13.37
CA VAL A 97 3.88 -1.71 -12.44
C VAL A 97 5.19 -2.50 -12.35
N VAL A 98 5.75 -2.92 -13.48
CA VAL A 98 7.02 -3.68 -13.51
C VAL A 98 8.16 -2.86 -12.89
N THR A 99 8.19 -1.56 -13.16
CA THR A 99 9.21 -0.64 -12.64
C THR A 99 9.11 -0.49 -11.12
N LEU A 100 7.90 -0.34 -10.58
CA LEU A 100 7.65 -0.25 -9.14
C LEU A 100 7.93 -1.57 -8.42
N MET A 101 7.63 -2.70 -9.05
CA MET A 101 7.97 -4.03 -8.52
C MET A 101 9.48 -4.21 -8.38
N ARG A 102 10.25 -3.85 -9.42
CA ARG A 102 11.72 -3.89 -9.36
C ARG A 102 12.25 -2.95 -8.27
N TYR A 103 11.72 -1.73 -8.21
CA TYR A 103 12.08 -0.76 -7.19
C TYR A 103 11.86 -1.29 -5.76
N TYR A 104 10.71 -1.93 -5.50
CA TYR A 104 10.45 -2.56 -4.20
C TYR A 104 11.43 -3.69 -3.88
N GLN A 105 11.74 -4.55 -4.86
CA GLN A 105 12.68 -5.66 -4.66
C GLN A 105 14.09 -5.16 -4.30
N GLU A 106 14.57 -4.12 -5.00
CA GLU A 106 15.84 -3.45 -4.68
C GLU A 106 15.81 -2.86 -3.27
N LEU A 107 14.73 -2.18 -2.91
CA LEU A 107 14.55 -1.55 -1.59
C LEU A 107 14.50 -2.57 -0.45
N ALA A 108 13.84 -3.71 -0.67
CA ALA A 108 13.68 -4.78 0.32
C ALA A 108 14.86 -5.77 0.36
N GLY A 109 15.87 -5.60 -0.50
CA GLY A 109 17.02 -6.51 -0.60
C GLY A 109 16.66 -7.91 -1.12
N ILE A 110 15.59 -8.04 -1.91
CA ILE A 110 15.14 -9.31 -2.46
C ILE A 110 15.91 -9.59 -3.75
N GLN A 111 16.82 -10.56 -3.73
CA GLN A 111 17.57 -10.99 -4.92
C GLN A 111 16.67 -11.77 -5.89
N LEU A 112 16.77 -11.45 -7.18
CA LEU A 112 16.22 -12.27 -8.27
C LEU A 112 16.90 -13.65 -8.23
N ARG A 113 16.13 -14.71 -7.99
CA ARG A 113 16.51 -16.07 -8.37
C ARG A 113 15.89 -16.41 -9.71
#